data_AF-A0A8T4A2R2-F1
#
_entry.id   AF-A0A8T4A2R2-F1
#
_cell.length_a   1.000
_cell.length_b   1.000
_cell.length_c   1.000
_cell.angle_alpha   90.00
_cell.angle_beta   90.00
_cell.angle_gamma   90.00
#
_symmetry.space_group_name_H-M   'P 1'
#
loop_
_entity.id
_entity.type
_entity.pdbx_description
1 polymer ?
#
loop_
_entity_poly.entity_id
_entity_poly.type
_entity_poly.pdbx_seq_one_letter_code
_entity_poly.pdbx_strand_id
1 'polypeptide(L)'
;MKGITPVVAVVLLLLITVAIVGFVFGFFQKILGIATEKTEEQTQSQTGALASTISIDNVYAGGVAVRNTGSASLNTSILVVYVNSVLSNCTWSSATIAAGGIASCTKTSFCATGDSIKVTGLANKVTETC
;
A
#
# COMPACT_ATOMS: atom_id res chain seq x y z
N MET A 1 46.98 53.15 3.82
CA MET A 1 45.70 52.47 3.50
C MET A 1 45.84 50.93 3.42
N LYS A 2 46.63 50.28 4.30
CA LYS A 2 46.82 48.81 4.34
C LYS A 2 45.86 48.08 5.30
N GLY A 3 45.00 48.82 6.01
CA GLY A 3 44.06 48.28 7.01
C GLY A 3 42.67 47.94 6.48
N ILE A 4 42.36 48.29 5.23
CA ILE A 4 41.04 48.02 4.63
C ILE A 4 40.96 46.60 4.06
N THR A 5 42.08 46.06 3.57
CA THR A 5 42.17 44.71 2.99
C THR A 5 41.82 43.59 3.99
N PRO A 6 42.29 43.63 5.26
CA PRO A 6 41.88 42.65 6.28
C PRO A 6 40.39 42.71 6.60
N VAL A 7 39.81 43.92 6.64
CA VAL A 7 38.39 44.12 6.95
C VAL A 7 37.49 43.54 5.86
N VAL A 8 37.82 43.79 4.59
CA VAL A 8 37.08 43.23 3.45
C VAL A 8 37.14 41.70 3.44
N ALA A 9 38.29 41.11 3.79
CA ALA A 9 38.42 39.66 3.87
C ALA A 9 37.50 39.04 4.94
N VAL A 10 37.40 39.67 6.12
CA VAL A 10 36.52 39.19 7.20
C VAL A 10 35.04 39.29 6.80
N VAL A 11 34.64 40.39 6.14
CA VAL A 11 33.26 40.57 5.67
C VAL A 11 32.90 39.53 4.60
N LEU A 12 33.81 39.26 3.65
CA LEU A 12 33.62 38.21 2.63
C LEU A 12 33.48 36.82 3.26
N LEU A 13 34.30 36.51 4.27
CA LEU A 13 34.24 35.24 4.98
C LEU A 13 32.90 35.08 5.70
N LEU A 14 32.42 36.14 6.36
CA LEU A 14 31.11 36.17 7.01
C LEU A 14 29.97 35.90 6.03
N LEU A 15 29.95 36.56 4.87
CA LEU A 15 28.91 36.36 3.86
C LEU A 15 28.86 34.92 3.33
N ILE A 16 30.01 34.30 3.11
CA ILE A 16 30.08 32.90 2.67
C ILE A 16 29.54 31.96 3.75
N THR A 17 29.90 32.19 5.02
CA THR A 17 29.37 31.34 6.12
C THR A 17 27.85 31.42 6.23
N VAL A 18 27.26 32.61 6.10
CA VAL A 18 25.79 32.78 6.13
C VAL A 18 25.12 32.10 4.94
N ALA A 19 25.73 32.19 3.74
CA ALA A 19 25.21 31.54 2.55
C ALA A 19 25.21 30.00 2.69
N ILE A 20 26.28 29.42 3.24
CA ILE A 20 26.36 27.96 3.48
C ILE A 20 25.32 27.53 4.51
N VAL A 21 25.20 28.24 5.63
CA VAL A 21 24.22 27.91 6.67
C VAL A 21 22.79 27.98 6.13
N GLY A 22 22.46 29.00 5.34
CA GLY A 22 21.13 29.12 4.71
C GLY A 22 20.82 27.98 3.76
N PHE A 23 21.79 27.58 2.93
CA PHE A 23 21.63 26.44 2.01
C PHE A 23 21.45 25.12 2.78
N VAL A 24 22.30 24.86 3.78
CA VAL A 24 22.24 23.66 4.61
C VAL A 24 20.90 23.57 5.32
N PHE A 25 20.40 24.68 5.88
CA PHE A 25 19.11 24.71 6.56
C PHE A 25 17.95 24.39 5.62
N GLY A 26 17.90 25.00 4.43
CA GLY A 26 16.87 24.71 3.43
C GLY A 26 16.94 23.28 2.90
N PHE A 27 18.14 22.73 2.74
CA PHE A 27 18.35 21.34 2.36
C PHE A 27 17.84 20.36 3.43
N PHE A 28 18.17 20.61 4.70
CA PHE A 28 17.69 19.78 5.82
C PHE A 28 16.17 19.83 5.96
N GLN A 29 15.56 21.01 5.83
CA GLN A 29 14.10 21.12 5.86
C GLN A 29 13.42 20.31 4.75
N LYS A 30 13.97 20.33 3.53
CA LYS A 30 13.45 19.52 2.42
C LYS A 30 13.61 18.01 2.66
N ILE A 31 14.76 17.58 3.16
CA ILE A 31 14.98 16.17 3.51
C ILE A 31 13.99 15.71 4.57
N LEU A 32 13.82 16.48 5.63
CA LEU A 32 12.89 16.14 6.72
C LEU A 32 11.44 16.06 6.22
N GLY A 33 11.03 17.00 5.36
CA GLY A 33 9.70 16.97 4.74
C GLY A 33 9.47 15.70 3.90
N ILE A 34 10.37 15.43 2.94
CA ILE A 34 10.25 14.29 2.02
C ILE A 34 10.34 12.94 2.77
N ALA A 35 11.25 12.83 3.74
CA ALA A 35 11.41 11.61 4.52
C ALA A 35 10.17 11.33 5.36
N THR A 36 9.57 12.37 5.97
CA THR A 36 8.38 12.22 6.80
C THR A 36 7.17 11.82 5.96
N GLU A 37 6.92 12.52 4.85
CA GLU A 37 5.79 12.24 3.95
C GLU A 37 5.84 10.81 3.38
N LYS A 38 7.01 10.37 2.89
CA LYS A 38 7.16 8.98 2.42
C LYS A 38 7.02 7.94 3.53
N THR A 39 7.44 8.27 4.75
CA THR A 39 7.28 7.37 5.90
C THR A 39 5.81 7.24 6.27
N GLU A 40 5.05 8.32 6.26
CA GLU A 40 3.61 8.31 6.52
C GLU A 40 2.86 7.51 5.46
N GLU A 41 3.12 7.73 4.17
CA GLU A 41 2.48 6.98 3.08
C GLU A 41 2.76 5.48 3.16
N GLN A 42 4.02 5.09 3.41
CA GLN A 42 4.38 3.69 3.55
C GLN A 42 3.75 3.06 4.80
N THR A 43 3.72 3.79 5.91
CA THR A 43 3.09 3.33 7.15
C THR A 43 1.58 3.16 6.97
N GLN A 44 0.91 4.10 6.29
CA GLN A 44 -0.52 4.03 6.03
C GLN A 44 -0.87 2.89 5.06
N SER A 45 -0.05 2.67 4.03
CA SER A 45 -0.20 1.54 3.12
C SER A 45 0.00 0.19 3.82
N GLN A 46 1.00 0.07 4.68
CA GLN A 46 1.25 -1.15 5.45
C GLN A 46 0.20 -1.42 6.53
N THR A 47 -0.24 -0.39 7.27
CA THR A 47 -1.32 -0.52 8.26
C THR A 47 -2.66 -0.86 7.60
N GLY A 48 -2.95 -0.23 6.46
CA GLY A 48 -4.10 -0.58 5.63
C GLY A 48 -4.03 -2.03 5.15
N ALA A 49 -2.87 -2.47 4.66
CA ALA A 49 -2.65 -3.87 4.28
C ALA A 49 -2.93 -4.81 5.46
N LEU A 50 -2.27 -4.62 6.61
CA LEU A 50 -2.43 -5.46 7.79
C LEU A 50 -3.87 -5.51 8.32
N ALA A 51 -4.62 -4.42 8.20
CA ALA A 51 -6.03 -4.34 8.60
C ALA A 51 -6.99 -5.01 7.60
N SER A 52 -6.49 -5.47 6.45
CA SER A 52 -7.28 -5.87 5.28
C SER A 52 -6.99 -7.34 4.89
N THR A 53 -7.02 -8.22 5.88
CA THR A 53 -6.80 -9.66 5.70
C THR A 53 -8.06 -10.37 5.21
N ILE A 54 -7.85 -11.37 4.36
CA ILE A 54 -8.91 -12.20 3.79
C ILE A 54 -8.70 -13.67 4.11
N SER A 55 -9.79 -14.43 4.12
CA SER A 55 -9.81 -15.89 4.18
C SER A 55 -10.90 -16.42 3.24
N ILE A 56 -10.65 -17.58 2.63
CA ILE A 56 -11.68 -18.28 1.85
C ILE A 56 -12.57 -19.01 2.85
N ASP A 57 -13.85 -18.67 2.85
CA ASP A 57 -14.84 -19.24 3.79
C ASP A 57 -15.45 -20.52 3.22
N ASN A 58 -15.78 -20.50 1.92
CA ASN A 58 -16.36 -21.64 1.24
C ASN A 58 -16.08 -21.60 -0.26
N VAL A 59 -16.00 -22.78 -0.87
CA VAL A 59 -15.80 -22.98 -2.30
C VAL A 59 -16.93 -23.88 -2.82
N TYR A 60 -17.61 -23.46 -3.88
CA TYR A 60 -18.71 -24.20 -4.47
C TYR A 60 -18.69 -24.10 -5.99
N ALA A 61 -19.42 -24.98 -6.68
CA ALA A 61 -19.38 -25.12 -8.15
C ALA A 61 -19.68 -23.80 -8.92
N GLY A 62 -20.41 -22.88 -8.30
CA GLY A 62 -20.78 -21.59 -8.88
C GLY A 62 -19.95 -20.39 -8.40
N GLY A 63 -18.96 -20.57 -7.51
CA GLY A 63 -18.22 -19.45 -6.96
C GLY A 63 -17.38 -19.73 -5.72
N VAL A 64 -16.74 -18.68 -5.22
CA VAL A 64 -15.98 -18.68 -3.97
C VAL A 64 -16.53 -17.62 -3.01
N ALA A 65 -16.74 -18.00 -1.75
CA ALA A 65 -17.07 -17.07 -0.68
C ALA A 65 -15.78 -16.67 0.04
N VAL A 66 -15.56 -15.37 0.16
CA VAL A 66 -14.39 -14.78 0.83
C VAL A 66 -14.88 -13.98 2.03
N ARG A 67 -14.27 -14.24 3.18
CA ARG A 67 -14.50 -13.51 4.42
C ARG A 67 -13.38 -12.50 4.65
N ASN A 68 -13.78 -11.29 5.04
CA ASN A 68 -12.85 -10.31 5.57
C ASN A 68 -12.52 -10.69 7.02
N THR A 69 -11.29 -11.14 7.27
CA THR A 69 -10.80 -11.45 8.62
C THR A 69 -10.04 -10.27 9.25
N GLY A 70 -9.92 -9.17 8.52
CA GLY A 70 -9.28 -7.94 8.97
C GLY A 70 -10.20 -7.07 9.82
N SER A 71 -9.61 -6.01 10.36
CA SER A 71 -10.31 -5.00 11.17
C SER A 71 -10.89 -3.85 10.35
N ALA A 72 -10.49 -3.68 9.10
CA ALA A 72 -10.97 -2.63 8.20
C ALA A 72 -11.88 -3.19 7.11
N SER A 73 -12.80 -2.37 6.58
CA SER A 73 -13.62 -2.74 5.43
C SER A 73 -12.79 -2.86 4.16
N LEU A 74 -13.03 -3.92 3.37
CA LEU A 74 -12.35 -4.22 2.12
C LEU A 74 -13.21 -3.82 0.91
N ASN A 75 -12.62 -3.16 -0.08
CA ASN A 75 -13.29 -2.96 -1.38
C ASN A 75 -13.03 -4.19 -2.26
N THR A 76 -14.06 -4.79 -2.85
CA THR A 76 -13.88 -6.01 -3.67
C THR A 76 -13.14 -5.77 -4.98
N SER A 77 -12.99 -4.52 -5.41
CA SER A 77 -12.22 -4.16 -6.62
C SER A 77 -10.73 -4.45 -6.50
N ILE A 78 -10.20 -4.56 -5.28
CA ILE A 78 -8.80 -4.90 -5.02
C ILE A 78 -8.56 -6.42 -5.01
N LEU A 79 -9.62 -7.22 -4.96
CA LEU A 79 -9.55 -8.66 -4.86
C LEU A 79 -9.45 -9.27 -6.24
N VAL A 80 -8.43 -10.10 -6.43
CA VAL A 80 -8.16 -10.77 -7.69
C VAL A 80 -8.23 -12.27 -7.47
N VAL A 81 -9.05 -12.95 -8.28
CA VAL A 81 -9.29 -14.38 -8.16
C VAL A 81 -8.65 -15.11 -9.32
N TYR A 82 -7.91 -16.16 -9.00
CA TYR A 82 -7.24 -17.04 -9.95
C TYR A 82 -7.75 -18.47 -9.78
N VAL A 83 -7.94 -19.17 -10.89
CA VAL A 83 -8.27 -20.60 -10.93
C VAL A 83 -7.22 -21.27 -11.78
N ASN A 84 -6.49 -22.25 -11.23
CA ASN A 84 -5.33 -22.88 -11.86
C ASN A 84 -4.31 -21.88 -12.42
N SER A 85 -4.02 -20.84 -11.65
CA SER A 85 -3.13 -19.73 -12.04
C SER A 85 -3.61 -18.85 -13.21
N VAL A 86 -4.83 -19.05 -13.70
CA VAL A 86 -5.47 -18.20 -14.71
C VAL A 86 -6.40 -17.21 -14.02
N LEU A 87 -6.35 -15.94 -14.43
CA LEU A 87 -7.25 -14.90 -13.92
C LEU A 87 -8.71 -15.28 -14.21
N SER A 88 -9.54 -15.36 -13.17
CA SER A 88 -10.96 -15.63 -13.31
C SER A 88 -11.76 -14.37 -13.01
N ASN A 89 -12.42 -13.84 -14.04
CA ASN A 89 -13.38 -12.75 -13.87
C ASN A 89 -14.67 -13.32 -13.28
N CYS A 90 -14.99 -12.92 -12.06
CA CYS A 90 -16.22 -13.28 -11.36
C CYS A 90 -16.90 -12.02 -10.83
N THR A 91 -18.21 -12.11 -10.61
CA THR A 91 -19.00 -10.97 -10.11
C THR A 91 -19.13 -11.09 -8.61
N TRP A 92 -18.72 -10.05 -7.89
CA TRP A 92 -18.85 -9.97 -6.44
C TRP A 92 -20.28 -9.60 -6.05
N SER A 93 -20.79 -10.24 -4.99
CA SER A 93 -22.12 -9.96 -4.43
C SER A 93 -22.25 -8.57 -3.80
N SER A 94 -21.14 -7.95 -3.41
CA SER A 94 -21.08 -6.66 -2.73
C SER A 94 -19.81 -5.91 -3.13
N ALA A 95 -19.87 -4.59 -3.29
CA ALA A 95 -18.71 -3.76 -3.61
C ALA A 95 -17.74 -3.57 -2.43
N THR A 96 -18.24 -3.74 -1.20
CA THR A 96 -17.46 -3.61 0.03
C THR A 96 -17.81 -4.72 1.00
N ILE A 97 -16.80 -5.23 1.71
CA ILE A 97 -16.90 -6.28 2.73
C ILE A 97 -16.50 -5.66 4.06
N ALA A 98 -17.46 -5.46 4.97
CA ALA A 98 -17.17 -5.03 6.33
C ALA A 98 -16.26 -6.04 7.06
N ALA A 99 -15.60 -5.63 8.13
CA ALA A 99 -14.82 -6.53 8.98
C ALA A 99 -15.69 -7.70 9.47
N GLY A 100 -15.22 -8.94 9.31
CA GLY A 100 -15.97 -10.18 9.61
C GLY A 100 -17.04 -10.55 8.58
N GLY A 101 -17.35 -9.65 7.63
CA GLY A 101 -18.32 -9.86 6.57
C GLY A 101 -17.87 -10.85 5.50
N ILE A 102 -18.82 -11.35 4.72
CA ILE A 102 -18.61 -12.33 3.66
C ILE A 102 -19.11 -11.75 2.34
N ALA A 103 -18.33 -11.91 1.28
CA ALA A 103 -18.80 -11.68 -0.09
C ALA A 103 -18.53 -12.90 -0.95
N SER A 104 -19.44 -13.17 -1.88
CA SER A 104 -19.31 -14.26 -2.83
C SER A 104 -18.91 -13.73 -4.20
N CYS A 105 -17.95 -14.38 -4.84
CA CYS A 105 -17.61 -14.17 -6.24
C CYS A 105 -18.18 -15.31 -7.07
N THR A 106 -19.19 -15.01 -7.87
CA THR A 106 -19.93 -16.03 -8.64
C THR A 106 -19.61 -15.98 -10.14
N LYS A 107 -19.59 -17.15 -10.78
CA LYS A 107 -19.43 -17.35 -12.23
C LYS A 107 -20.13 -18.64 -12.66
N THR A 108 -20.68 -18.67 -13.88
CA THR A 108 -21.47 -19.80 -14.41
C THR A 108 -20.70 -21.13 -14.46
N SER A 109 -19.38 -21.08 -14.67
CA SER A 109 -18.45 -22.19 -14.44
C SER A 109 -17.21 -21.63 -13.75
N PHE A 110 -17.14 -21.84 -12.43
CA PHE A 110 -16.08 -21.24 -11.63
C PHE A 110 -14.84 -22.13 -11.57
N CYS A 111 -15.02 -23.40 -11.22
CA CYS A 111 -13.96 -24.41 -11.09
C CYS A 111 -14.54 -25.82 -11.28
N ALA A 112 -13.69 -26.78 -11.62
CA ALA A 112 -13.96 -28.21 -11.49
C ALA A 112 -13.36 -28.75 -10.18
N THR A 113 -13.85 -29.90 -9.71
CA THR A 113 -13.29 -30.59 -8.53
C THR A 113 -11.80 -30.89 -8.75
N GLY A 114 -10.95 -30.47 -7.82
CA GLY A 114 -9.49 -30.57 -7.89
C GLY A 114 -8.77 -29.32 -8.40
N ASP A 115 -9.49 -28.29 -8.87
CA ASP A 115 -8.87 -27.04 -9.32
C ASP A 115 -8.37 -26.20 -8.13
N SER A 116 -7.21 -25.57 -8.30
CA SER A 116 -6.64 -24.65 -7.30
C SER A 116 -7.22 -23.24 -7.48
N ILE A 117 -7.90 -22.74 -6.45
CA ILE A 117 -8.37 -21.35 -6.38
C ILE A 117 -7.40 -20.55 -5.52
N LYS A 118 -6.95 -19.42 -6.04
CA LYS A 118 -6.15 -18.45 -5.29
C LYS A 118 -6.85 -17.11 -5.32
N VAL A 119 -7.17 -16.58 -4.15
CA VAL A 119 -7.67 -15.21 -3.98
C VAL A 119 -6.53 -14.36 -3.45
N THR A 120 -6.21 -13.28 -4.16
CA THR A 120 -5.18 -12.31 -3.77
C THR A 120 -5.86 -11.01 -3.38
N GLY A 121 -5.62 -10.57 -2.15
CA GLY A 121 -5.95 -9.23 -1.68
C GLY A 121 -4.70 -8.37 -1.53
N LEU A 122 -4.89 -7.17 -0.96
CA LEU A 122 -3.83 -6.18 -0.76
C LEU A 122 -2.68 -6.68 0.13
N ALA A 123 -3.00 -7.48 1.14
CA ALA A 123 -2.03 -7.90 2.16
C ALA A 123 -1.79 -9.39 2.25
N ASN A 124 -2.77 -10.19 1.83
CA ASN A 124 -2.71 -11.64 1.94
C ASN A 124 -3.19 -12.32 0.67
N LYS A 125 -2.65 -13.51 0.42
CA LYS A 125 -3.06 -14.44 -0.62
C LYS A 125 -3.50 -15.73 0.05
N VAL A 126 -4.67 -16.24 -0.36
CA VAL A 126 -5.23 -17.47 0.19
C VAL A 126 -5.47 -18.42 -0.97
N THR A 127 -5.10 -19.68 -0.79
CA THR A 127 -5.28 -20.72 -1.79
C THR A 127 -6.09 -21.84 -1.19
N GLU A 128 -7.11 -22.29 -1.90
CA GLU A 128 -7.95 -23.44 -1.56
C GLU A 128 -8.20 -24.29 -2.81
N THR A 129 -8.67 -25.51 -2.62
CA THR A 129 -9.06 -26.40 -3.73
C THR A 129 -10.58 -26.44 -3.86
N CYS A 130 -11.07 -26.46 -5.10
CA CYS A 130 -12.35 -27.10 -5.40
C CYS A 130 -12.23 -28.63 -5.30
#